data_AF-A0A445MZY9-F1
#
_entry.id   AF-A0A445MZY9-F1
#
_cell.length_a   1.000
_cell.length_b   1.000
_cell.length_c   1.000
_cell.angle_alpha   90.00
_cell.angle_beta   90.00
_cell.angle_gamma   90.00
#
_symmetry.space_group_name_H-M   'P 1'
#
loop_
_entity.id
_entity.type
_entity.pdbx_description
1 polymer ?
#
loop_
_entity_poly.entity_id
_entity_poly.type
_entity_poly.pdbx_seq_one_letter_code
_entity_poly.pdbx_strand_id
1 'polypeptide(L)' 'MQNAFWWIRQVILTVVACFFCVFGIHALIAAYKLKDPFTFIMAFFSSNLIILISATVVAGLVIRMVKACKNSKNTTE' A
#
# COMPACT_ATOMS: atom_id res chain seq x y z
N MET A 1 -17.77 -18.64 10.03
CA MET A 1 -16.61 -18.83 9.14
C MET A 1 -16.29 -17.62 8.22
N GLN A 2 -17.05 -16.51 8.24
CA GLN A 2 -16.78 -15.35 7.37
C GLN A 2 -15.67 -14.42 7.90
N ASN A 3 -15.52 -14.29 9.23
CA ASN A 3 -14.49 -13.42 9.82
C ASN A 3 -13.05 -13.88 9.52
N ALA A 4 -12.79 -15.19 9.46
CA ALA A 4 -11.46 -15.72 9.18
C ALA A 4 -10.97 -15.33 7.76
N PHE A 5 -11.84 -15.44 6.75
CA PHE A 5 -11.50 -15.01 5.39
C PHE A 5 -11.28 -13.49 5.30
N TRP A 6 -12.02 -12.72 6.10
CA TRP A 6 -11.86 -11.27 6.21
C TRP A 6 -10.51 -10.88 6.86
N TRP A 7 -10.11 -11.60 7.91
CA TRP A 7 -8.84 -11.40 8.62
C TRP A 7 -7.63 -11.83 7.77
N ILE A 8 -7.71 -12.98 7.09
CA ILE A 8 -6.66 -13.47 6.18
C ILE A 8 -6.42 -12.47 5.05
N ARG A 9 -7.50 -11.96 4.44
CA ARG A 9 -7.41 -10.97 3.37
C ARG A 9 -6.69 -9.72 3.86
N GLN A 10 -6.91 -9.32 5.10
CA GLN A 10 -6.30 -8.14 5.71
C GLN A 10 -4.80 -8.32 6.04
N VAL A 11 -4.41 -9.51 6.50
CA VAL A 11 -3.01 -9.87 6.71
C VAL A 11 -2.25 -9.89 5.39
N ILE A 12 -2.79 -10.57 4.37
CA ILE A 12 -2.20 -10.61 3.02
C ILE A 12 -2.02 -9.21 2.45
N LEU A 13 -3.05 -8.37 2.56
CA LEU A 13 -3.00 -7.02 2.02
C LEU A 13 -2.01 -6.13 2.80
N THR A 14 -1.84 -6.32 4.11
CA THR A 14 -0.81 -5.63 4.91
C THR A 14 0.60 -6.05 4.49
N VAL A 15 0.82 -7.35 4.28
CA VAL A 15 2.11 -7.88 3.81
C VAL A 15 2.44 -7.35 2.42
N VAL A 16 1.49 -7.42 1.49
CA VAL A 16 1.65 -6.90 0.11
C VAL A 16 1.96 -5.40 0.13
N ALA A 17 1.26 -4.63 0.95
CA ALA A 17 1.51 -3.20 1.10
C ALA A 17 2.92 -2.88 1.62
N CYS A 18 3.37 -3.62 2.64
CA CYS A 18 4.70 -3.43 3.22
C CYS A 18 5.79 -3.76 2.18
N PHE A 19 5.61 -4.85 1.43
CA PHE A 19 6.50 -5.26 0.35
C PHE A 19 6.58 -4.20 -0.76
N PHE A 20 5.44 -3.65 -1.17
CA PHE A 20 5.38 -2.66 -2.25
C PHE A 20 5.93 -1.29 -1.83
N CYS A 21 5.84 -0.92 -0.55
CA CYS A 21 6.47 0.28 0.00
C CYS A 21 8.01 0.19 -0.04
N VAL A 22 8.56 -0.94 0.40
CA VAL A 22 10.01 -1.22 0.34
C VAL A 22 10.49 -1.26 -1.12
N PHE A 23 9.71 -1.86 -2.02
CA PHE A 23 10.01 -1.90 -3.45
C PHE A 23 10.04 -0.49 -4.07
N GLY A 24 9.11 0.39 -3.70
CA GLY A 24 9.11 1.79 -4.14
C GLY A 24 10.36 2.57 -3.71
N ILE A 25 10.83 2.36 -2.47
CA ILE A 25 12.09 2.96 -1.99
C ILE A 25 13.30 2.40 -2.76
N HIS A 26 13.31 1.09 -3.02
CA HIS A 26 14.37 0.45 -3.79
C HIS A 26 14.44 0.97 -5.24
N ALA A 27 13.28 1.19 -5.86
CA ALA A 27 13.18 1.80 -7.18
C ALA A 27 13.67 3.26 -7.17
N LEU A 28 13.39 4.02 -6.10
CA LEU A 28 13.88 5.38 -5.92
C LEU A 28 15.41 5.43 -5.78
N ILE A 29 16.00 4.49 -5.04
CA ILE A 29 17.47 4.35 -4.92
C ILE A 29 18.10 4.03 -6.28
N ALA A 30 17.46 3.19 -7.09
CA ALA A 30 17.93 2.82 -8.42
C ALA A 30 17.87 4.02 -9.38
N ALA A 31 16.79 4.81 -9.31
CA ALA A 31 16.65 6.06 -10.06
C ALA A 31 17.78 7.05 -9.73
N TYR A 32 18.13 7.17 -8.45
CA TYR A 32 19.20 8.04 -7.97
C TYR A 32 20.60 7.68 -8.47
N LYS A 33 20.79 6.44 -8.90
CA LYS A 33 22.08 5.94 -9.37
C LYS A 33 22.32 6.22 -10.86
N LEU A 34 21.32 6.71 -11.59
CA LEU A 34 21.42 7.00 -13.02
C LEU A 34 21.92 8.43 -13.26
N LYS A 35 22.98 8.54 -14.06
CA LYS A 35 23.71 9.78 -14.34
C LYS A 35 23.05 10.66 -15.42
N ASP A 36 22.04 10.11 -16.12
CA ASP A 36 21.34 10.77 -17.21
C ASP A 36 20.03 11.43 -16.73
N PRO A 37 19.86 12.75 -16.92
CA PRO A 37 18.75 13.51 -16.32
C PRO A 37 17.37 13.06 -16.83
N PHE A 38 17.29 12.57 -18.06
CA PHE A 38 16.03 12.09 -18.64
C PHE A 38 15.59 10.75 -18.04
N THR A 39 16.53 9.82 -17.83
CA THR A 39 16.19 8.53 -17.21
C THR A 39 15.99 8.66 -15.71
N PHE A 40 16.66 9.62 -15.06
CA PHE A 40 16.39 10.00 -13.67
C PHE A 40 14.94 10.43 -13.49
N ILE A 41 14.43 11.37 -14.31
CA ILE A 41 13.05 11.86 -14.18
C ILE A 41 12.04 10.73 -14.40
N MET A 42 12.30 9.84 -15.36
CA MET A 42 11.42 8.71 -15.69
C MET A 42 11.34 7.71 -14.53
N ALA A 43 12.48 7.34 -13.96
CA ALA A 43 12.57 6.39 -12.85
C ALA A 43 12.05 6.99 -11.53
N PHE A 44 12.27 8.29 -11.31
CA PHE A 44 11.73 9.03 -10.17
C PHE A 44 10.21 9.13 -10.24
N PHE A 45 9.65 9.47 -11.41
CA PHE A 45 8.21 9.52 -11.61
C PHE A 45 7.56 8.14 -11.46
N SER A 46 8.16 7.10 -12.04
CA SER A 46 7.69 5.71 -11.90
C SER A 46 7.72 5.24 -10.44
N SER A 47 8.81 5.51 -9.71
CA SER A 47 8.90 5.16 -8.28
C SER A 47 7.84 5.87 -7.44
N ASN A 48 7.60 7.16 -7.67
CA ASN A 48 6.56 7.90 -6.97
C ASN A 48 5.16 7.35 -7.28
N LEU A 49 4.91 6.94 -8.52
CA LEU A 49 3.63 6.34 -8.93
C LEU A 49 3.44 4.96 -8.27
N ILE A 50 4.50 4.15 -8.18
CA ILE A 50 4.52 2.89 -7.43
C ILE A 50 4.23 3.16 -5.94
N ILE A 51 4.90 4.14 -5.32
CA ILE A 51 4.64 4.52 -3.93
C ILE A 51 3.19 4.97 -3.73
N LEU A 52 2.64 5.76 -4.66
CA LEU A 52 1.26 6.28 -4.58
C LEU A 52 0.21 5.17 -4.74
N ILE A 53 0.43 4.22 -5.67
CA ILE A 53 -0.40 3.02 -5.79
C ILE A 53 -0.31 2.18 -4.51
N SER A 54 0.90 2.01 -3.96
CA SER A 54 1.11 1.35 -2.65
C SER A 54 0.24 1.97 -1.57
N ALA A 55 0.36 3.29 -1.41
CA ALA A 55 -0.30 4.05 -0.38
C ALA A 55 -1.82 4.02 -0.55
N THR A 56 -2.30 4.04 -1.79
CA THR A 56 -3.75 3.93 -2.10
C THR A 56 -4.30 2.57 -1.70
N VAL A 57 -3.57 1.48 -1.96
CA VAL A 57 -3.97 0.12 -1.51
C VAL A 57 -4.02 0.05 0.02
N VAL A 58 -3.03 0.63 0.71
CA VAL A 58 -3.03 0.76 2.18
C VAL A 58 -4.20 1.58 2.69
N ALA A 59 -4.47 2.74 2.09
CA ALA A 59 -5.60 3.58 2.49
C ALA A 59 -6.93 2.84 2.29
N GLY A 60 -7.09 2.12 1.18
CA GLY A 60 -8.25 1.27 0.91
C GLY A 60 -8.47 0.20 1.98
N LEU A 61 -7.39 -0.44 2.46
CA LEU A 61 -7.44 -1.37 3.60
C LEU A 61 -7.90 -0.70 4.88
N VAL A 62 -7.27 0.43 5.23
CA VAL A 62 -7.54 1.14 6.49
C VAL A 62 -8.99 1.61 6.53
N ILE A 63 -9.53 2.10 5.42
CA ILE A 63 -10.96 2.48 5.33
C ILE A 63 -11.85 1.25 5.55
N ARG A 64 -11.49 0.08 4.99
CA ARG A 64 -12.26 -1.16 5.13
C ARG A 64 -12.22 -1.69 6.56
N MET A 65 -11.05 -1.66 7.20
CA MET A 65 -10.81 -1.92 8.62
C MET A 65 -11.71 -1.08 9.53
N VAL A 66 -11.67 0.24 9.34
CA VAL A 66 -12.42 1.21 10.15
C VAL A 66 -13.93 1.01 9.97
N LYS A 67 -14.40 0.73 8.74
CA LYS A 67 -15.81 0.41 8.51
C LYS A 67 -16.26 -0.85 9.26
N ALA A 68 -15.47 -1.91 9.26
CA ALA A 68 -15.81 -3.13 9.99
C ALA A 68 -15.82 -2.91 11.51
N CYS A 69 -14.85 -2.16 12.04
CA CYS A 69 -14.78 -1.84 13.47
C CYS A 69 -15.96 -0.94 13.91
N LYS A 70 -16.41 -0.02 13.04
CA LYS A 70 -17.59 0.81 13.30
C LYS A 70 -18.89 0.01 13.30
N ASN A 71 -19.02 -1.00 12.45
CA ASN A 71 -20.19 -1.90 12.41
C ASN A 71 -20.27 -2.86 13.62
N SER A 72 -19.25 -2.95 14.46
CA SER A 72 -19.34 -3.70 15.72
C SER A 72 -19.81 -2.84 16.89
N LYS A 73 -19.82 -1.52 16.75
CA LYS A 73 -20.23 -0.60 17.83
C LYS A 73 -21.73 -0.24 17.77
N ASN A 74 -22.36 -0.33 16.60
CA ASN A 74 -23.77 0.03 16.40
C ASN A 74 -24.78 -1.11 16.67
N THR A 75 -24.33 -2.26 17.17
CA THR A 75 -25.19 -3.42 17.50
C THR A 75 -25.49 -3.52 19.00
N THR A 76 -25.16 -2.48 19.76
CA THR A 76 -25.34 -2.41 21.23
C THR A 76 -26.14 -1.18 21.67
N GLU A 77 -26.79 -0.50 20.72
CA GLU A 77 -27.77 0.56 21.00
C GLU A 77 -29.19 0.07 20.70
#